data_AF-A0AA39NVX3-F1
#
_entry.id   AF-A0AA39NVX3-F1
#
_cell.length_a   1.000
_cell.length_b   1.000
_cell.length_c   1.000
_cell.angle_alpha   90.00
_cell.angle_beta   90.00
_cell.angle_gamma   90.00
#
_symmetry.space_group_name_H-M   'P 1'
#
loop_
_entity.id
_entity.type
_entity.pdbx_description
1 polymer ?
#
loop_
_entity_poly.entity_id
_entity_poly.type
_entity_poly.pdbx_seq_one_letter_code
_entity_poly.pdbx_strand_id
1 'polypeptide(L)'
;SCNNVDMHGVSKAPHEPQNLYSHAQKLWASTTYSFRKSGRGKVPWDQAKVSRNPSISDVVSSYMLGLRKCKVAKGEIPTSVRAISPGTLQRFYAHNNTPENWNTSSETPGNWCGGNVQKLLQAIYLITFTCLLWIDEALKIQVHDIEFGIDDVDGTHFASITLPFCKSSPFGNIPPFVLRTLLKHMAHLCPVRALADCYWILTS
;
A
#
# COMPACT_ATOMS: atom_id res chain seq x y z
N SER A 1 24.75 17.73 6.88
CA SER A 1 24.09 16.60 6.19
C SER A 1 23.21 15.87 7.17
N CYS A 2 21.89 15.83 6.94
CA CYS A 2 20.93 15.20 7.85
C CYS A 2 21.14 13.67 7.87
N ASN A 3 21.35 13.09 9.05
CA ASN A 3 21.80 11.71 9.36
C ASN A 3 23.30 11.43 9.26
N ASN A 4 24.16 12.42 9.00
CA ASN A 4 25.61 12.20 9.15
C ASN A 4 26.07 12.27 10.60
N VAL A 5 25.16 12.49 11.55
CA VAL A 5 25.49 12.62 12.96
C VAL A 5 24.69 11.58 13.72
N ASP A 6 25.33 10.87 14.65
CA ASP A 6 24.68 9.89 15.53
C ASP A 6 23.94 10.56 16.69
N MET A 7 23.39 9.76 17.61
CA MET A 7 22.64 10.28 18.77
C MET A 7 23.55 11.00 19.80
N HIS A 8 24.87 10.87 19.67
CA HIS A 8 25.86 11.49 20.54
C HIS A 8 26.49 12.74 19.91
N GLY A 9 26.03 13.17 18.72
CA GLY A 9 26.60 14.33 18.05
C GLY A 9 27.87 14.02 17.24
N VAL A 10 28.22 12.74 17.08
CA VAL A 10 29.43 12.31 16.36
C VAL A 10 29.11 12.09 14.89
N SER A 11 29.99 12.57 14.01
CA SER A 11 29.84 12.36 12.58
C SER A 11 30.05 10.89 12.22
N LYS A 12 29.07 10.27 11.57
CA LYS A 12 29.12 8.91 11.05
C LYS A 12 30.20 8.77 9.98
N ALA A 13 30.95 7.67 10.04
CA ALA A 13 31.97 7.38 9.05
C ALA A 13 31.37 7.18 7.64
N PRO A 14 32.08 7.52 6.56
CA PRO A 14 31.58 7.39 5.19
C PRO A 14 31.15 5.97 4.79
N HIS A 15 31.71 4.95 5.47
CA HIS A 15 31.46 3.54 5.20
C HIS A 15 30.29 2.95 6.00
N GLU A 16 29.68 3.71 6.91
CA GLU A 16 28.53 3.21 7.66
C GLU A 16 27.27 3.18 6.78
N PRO A 17 26.50 2.08 6.81
CA PRO A 17 25.25 1.99 6.08
C PRO A 17 24.28 3.07 6.58
N GLN A 18 23.88 3.97 5.68
CA GLN A 18 22.91 5.01 6.01
C GLN A 18 21.50 4.43 6.04
N ASN A 19 20.83 4.57 7.17
CA ASN A 19 19.41 4.22 7.28
C ASN A 19 18.56 5.00 6.27
N LEU A 20 17.63 4.28 5.62
CA LEU A 20 16.65 4.80 4.67
C LEU A 20 15.63 5.71 5.36
N TYR A 21 14.97 6.58 4.58
CA TYR A 21 13.87 7.40 5.09
C TYR A 21 12.74 6.52 5.68
N SER A 22 12.48 5.36 5.09
CA SER A 22 11.48 4.40 5.57
C SER A 22 11.75 3.92 7.00
N HIS A 23 13.02 3.78 7.39
CA HIS A 23 13.39 3.41 8.76
C HIS A 23 13.03 4.53 9.75
N ALA A 24 13.36 5.79 9.42
CA ALA A 24 12.97 6.94 10.22
C ALA A 24 11.44 7.07 10.34
N GLN A 25 10.71 6.82 9.25
CA GLN A 25 9.24 6.84 9.26
C GLN A 25 8.65 5.76 10.19
N LYS A 26 9.22 4.55 10.18
CA LYS A 26 8.80 3.46 11.09
C LYS A 26 9.03 3.82 12.55
N LEU A 27 10.22 4.36 12.88
CA LEU A 27 10.52 4.84 14.22
C LEU A 27 9.53 5.94 14.65
N TRP A 28 9.31 6.92 13.78
CA TRP A 28 8.39 8.02 14.05
C TRP A 28 6.95 7.55 14.30
N ALA A 29 6.45 6.62 13.48
CA ALA A 29 5.13 6.02 13.66
C ALA A 29 5.03 5.20 14.96
N SER A 30 6.06 4.39 15.27
CA SER A 30 6.12 3.59 16.50
C SER A 30 6.09 4.46 17.75
N THR A 31 6.90 5.53 17.77
CA THR A 31 6.91 6.51 18.86
C THR A 31 5.56 7.19 19.00
N THR A 32 4.96 7.67 17.90
CA THR A 32 3.61 8.26 17.89
C THR A 32 2.58 7.30 18.49
N TYR A 33 2.60 6.04 18.07
CA TYR A 33 1.70 5.01 18.56
C TYR A 33 1.88 4.76 20.06
N SER A 34 3.13 4.64 20.53
CA SER A 34 3.43 4.43 21.95
C SER A 34 2.88 5.57 22.82
N PHE A 35 3.12 6.84 22.43
CA PHE A 35 2.58 7.98 23.16
C PHE A 35 1.05 8.05 23.11
N ARG A 36 0.44 7.63 21.99
CA ARG A 36 -1.02 7.53 21.87
C ARG A 36 -1.59 6.47 22.82
N LYS A 37 -0.96 5.30 22.92
CA LYS A 37 -1.35 4.24 23.86
C LYS A 37 -1.25 4.69 25.32
N SER A 38 -0.25 5.49 25.66
CA SER A 38 -0.09 6.08 27.00
C SER A 38 -1.02 7.28 27.29
N GLY A 39 -2.02 7.55 26.44
CA GLY A 39 -2.97 8.66 26.63
C GLY A 39 -2.41 10.05 26.33
N ARG A 40 -1.18 10.16 25.83
CA ARG A 40 -0.45 11.42 25.61
C ARG A 40 -0.40 11.85 24.13
N GLY A 41 -1.05 11.10 23.22
CA GLY A 41 -0.80 11.19 21.78
C GLY A 41 -1.64 12.16 20.95
N LYS A 42 -2.60 12.89 21.53
CA LYS A 42 -3.50 13.78 20.75
C LYS A 42 -3.03 15.23 20.62
N VAL A 43 -2.11 15.66 21.48
CA VAL A 43 -1.71 17.08 21.58
C VAL A 43 -0.19 17.19 21.38
N PRO A 44 0.29 18.18 20.62
CA PRO A 44 1.72 18.44 20.45
C PRO A 44 2.44 18.63 21.78
N TRP A 45 3.72 18.26 21.78
CA TRP A 45 4.60 18.43 22.93
C TRP A 45 4.56 19.84 23.49
N ASP A 46 4.37 19.91 24.80
CA ASP A 46 4.41 21.16 25.54
C ASP A 46 5.69 21.18 26.38
N GLN A 47 6.64 22.03 25.96
CA GLN A 47 7.94 22.16 26.60
C GLN A 47 7.82 22.69 28.04
N ALA A 48 6.80 23.50 28.34
CA ALA A 48 6.60 24.04 29.69
C ALA A 48 6.07 22.99 30.67
N LYS A 49 5.31 22.01 30.18
CA LYS A 49 4.71 20.96 31.01
C LYS A 49 5.43 19.61 30.94
N VAL A 50 6.49 19.51 30.13
CA VAL A 50 7.25 18.27 29.86
C VAL A 50 6.30 17.07 29.65
N SER A 51 5.21 17.32 28.93
CA SER A 51 4.12 16.37 28.77
C SER A 51 3.61 16.40 27.34
N ARG A 52 2.84 15.36 26.98
CA ARG A 52 2.28 15.11 25.64
C ARG A 52 3.30 14.47 24.69
N ASN A 53 3.01 14.50 23.38
CA ASN A 53 3.71 13.67 22.40
C ASN A 53 4.75 14.48 21.60
N PRO A 54 6.07 14.24 21.79
CA PRO A 54 7.14 14.91 21.05
C PRO A 54 7.18 14.53 19.57
N SER A 55 6.69 13.34 19.21
CA SER A 55 6.72 12.89 17.82
C SER A 55 5.84 13.75 16.91
N ILE A 56 4.73 14.31 17.39
CA ILE A 56 3.82 15.15 16.58
C ILE A 56 4.14 16.65 16.67
N SER A 57 5.33 17.02 17.16
CA SER A 57 5.78 18.42 17.22
C SER A 57 6.14 18.98 15.84
N ASP A 58 6.07 20.30 15.69
CA ASP A 58 6.48 20.99 14.46
C ASP A 58 7.97 20.80 14.16
N VAL A 59 8.80 20.68 15.20
CA VAL A 59 10.24 20.44 15.07
C VAL A 59 10.51 19.08 14.43
N VAL A 60 9.90 18.02 14.94
CA VAL A 60 10.06 16.66 14.40
C VAL A 60 9.45 16.57 12.99
N SER A 61 8.31 17.21 12.75
CA SER A 61 7.67 17.23 11.44
C SER A 61 8.54 17.93 10.39
N SER A 62 9.11 19.09 10.73
CA SER A 62 10.04 19.85 9.87
C SER A 62 11.31 19.05 9.59
N TYR A 63 11.84 18.36 10.61
CA TYR A 63 12.97 17.45 10.47
C TYR A 63 12.66 16.31 9.49
N MET A 64 11.50 15.65 9.64
CA MET A 64 11.09 14.54 8.76
C MET A 64 10.93 15.00 7.31
N LEU A 65 10.36 16.19 7.07
CA LEU A 65 10.26 16.79 5.74
C LEU A 65 11.63 17.09 5.13
N GLY A 66 12.54 17.68 5.91
CA GLY A 66 13.92 17.96 5.48
C GLY A 66 14.69 16.67 5.18
N LEU A 67 14.54 15.66 6.03
CA LEU A 67 15.15 14.35 5.86
C LEU A 67 14.66 13.67 4.57
N ARG A 68 13.35 13.69 4.30
CA ARG A 68 12.76 13.15 3.07
C ARG A 68 13.41 13.80 1.84
N LYS A 69 13.45 15.14 1.81
CA LYS A 69 14.05 15.90 0.68
C LYS A 69 15.53 15.53 0.49
N CYS A 70 16.31 15.49 1.57
CA CYS A 70 17.73 15.15 1.51
C CYS A 70 17.97 13.72 1.00
N LYS A 71 17.13 12.76 1.39
CA LYS A 71 17.25 11.37 0.96
C LYS A 71 16.88 11.18 -0.51
N VAL A 72 15.81 11.83 -0.97
CA VAL A 72 15.44 11.85 -2.39
C VAL A 72 16.55 12.50 -3.24
N ALA A 73 17.12 13.62 -2.79
CA ALA A 73 18.25 14.27 -3.47
C ALA A 73 19.50 13.38 -3.57
N LYS A 74 19.69 12.45 -2.62
CA LYS A 74 20.75 11.43 -2.64
C LYS A 74 20.40 10.19 -3.48
N GLY A 75 19.29 10.20 -4.21
CA GLY A 75 18.86 9.10 -5.08
C GLY A 75 18.01 8.03 -4.40
N GLU A 76 17.57 8.22 -3.15
CA GLU A 76 16.59 7.29 -2.55
C GLU A 76 15.26 7.41 -3.30
N ILE A 77 14.78 6.31 -3.86
CA ILE A 77 13.48 6.26 -4.54
C ILE A 77 12.39 6.57 -3.51
N PRO A 78 11.58 7.64 -3.72
CA PRO A 78 10.51 7.98 -2.80
C PRO A 78 9.58 6.78 -2.59
N THR A 79 9.15 6.52 -1.36
CA THR A 79 8.21 5.43 -1.07
C THR A 79 6.92 5.53 -1.89
N SER A 80 6.44 6.75 -2.15
CA SER A 80 5.27 7.04 -3.01
C SER A 80 5.50 6.77 -4.51
N VAL A 81 6.73 6.50 -4.92
CA VAL A 81 7.13 6.22 -6.31
C VAL A 81 7.59 4.76 -6.48
N ARG A 82 7.59 3.95 -5.41
CA ARG A 82 7.83 2.51 -5.56
C ARG A 82 6.63 1.88 -6.26
N ALA A 83 6.74 1.78 -7.58
CA ALA A 83 5.79 1.04 -8.40
C ALA A 83 5.71 -0.41 -7.92
N ILE A 84 4.50 -0.92 -7.82
CA ILE A 84 4.27 -2.35 -7.64
C ILE A 84 4.81 -3.02 -8.91
N SER A 85 5.77 -3.92 -8.72
CA SER A 85 6.36 -4.67 -9.83
C SER A 85 5.61 -6.00 -10.04
N PRO A 86 5.66 -6.58 -11.24
CA PRO A 86 5.17 -7.95 -11.47
C PRO A 86 5.76 -8.96 -10.50
N GLY A 87 7.05 -8.83 -10.16
CA GLY A 87 7.71 -9.69 -9.18
C GLY A 87 7.17 -9.52 -7.75
N THR A 88 6.72 -8.31 -7.39
CA THR A 88 6.03 -8.06 -6.11
C THR A 88 4.69 -8.79 -6.08
N LEU A 89 3.90 -8.70 -7.15
CA LEU A 89 2.61 -9.38 -7.28
C LEU A 89 2.77 -10.90 -7.31
N GLN A 90 3.82 -11.41 -7.95
CA GLN A 90 4.12 -12.85 -7.96
C GLN A 90 4.40 -13.39 -6.55
N ARG A 91 5.22 -12.68 -5.76
CA ARG A 91 5.48 -13.06 -4.36
C ARG A 91 4.22 -12.99 -3.52
N PHE A 92 3.38 -11.98 -3.75
CA PHE A 92 2.13 -11.83 -3.03
C PHE A 92 1.14 -12.95 -3.37
N TYR A 93 1.01 -13.29 -4.66
CA TYR A 93 0.22 -14.42 -5.13
C TYR A 93 0.73 -15.75 -4.53
N ALA A 94 2.04 -16.01 -4.55
CA ALA A 94 2.60 -17.25 -4.00
C ALA A 94 2.32 -17.39 -2.49
N HIS A 95 2.44 -16.29 -1.75
CA HIS A 95 2.10 -16.26 -0.33
C HIS A 95 0.61 -16.57 -0.10
N ASN A 96 -0.27 -15.90 -0.84
CA ASN A 96 -1.72 -16.07 -0.71
C ASN A 96 -2.24 -17.41 -1.24
N ASN A 97 -1.49 -18.17 -2.03
CA ASN A 97 -1.91 -19.52 -2.49
C ASN A 97 -1.41 -20.65 -1.59
N THR A 98 -0.69 -20.34 -0.51
CA THR A 98 -0.27 -21.35 0.46
C THR A 98 -1.40 -21.58 1.46
N PRO A 99 -1.97 -22.79 1.58
CA PRO A 99 -3.16 -23.05 2.41
C PRO A 99 -2.92 -22.79 3.90
N GLU A 100 -1.67 -22.89 4.36
CA GLU A 100 -1.26 -22.56 5.74
C GLU A 100 -1.55 -21.10 6.10
N ASN A 101 -1.50 -20.19 5.12
CA ASN A 101 -1.74 -18.76 5.34
C ASN A 101 -3.24 -18.40 5.38
N TRP A 102 -4.12 -19.35 5.07
CA TRP A 102 -5.58 -19.11 5.02
C TRP A 102 -6.22 -19.31 6.39
N ASN A 103 -5.66 -20.22 7.19
CA ASN A 103 -6.19 -20.58 8.49
C ASN A 103 -5.70 -19.62 9.56
N THR A 104 -6.57 -18.70 9.95
CA THR A 104 -6.40 -17.80 11.09
C THR A 104 -6.33 -18.60 12.40
N SER A 105 -5.11 -18.86 12.86
CA SER A 105 -4.84 -18.73 14.30
C SER A 105 -4.70 -17.24 14.64
N SER A 106 -4.74 -16.92 15.94
CA SER A 106 -4.70 -15.56 16.51
C SER A 106 -3.76 -14.59 15.78
N GLU A 107 -4.13 -13.31 15.75
CA GLU A 107 -3.33 -12.24 15.13
C GLU A 107 -1.86 -12.31 15.60
N THR A 108 -0.99 -12.81 14.72
CA THR A 108 0.46 -12.77 14.94
C THR A 108 1.04 -11.61 14.13
N PRO A 109 2.21 -11.07 14.51
CA PRO A 109 2.87 -10.01 13.74
C PRO A 109 3.16 -10.36 12.27
N GLY A 110 3.09 -11.64 11.87
CA GLY A 110 3.21 -12.11 10.48
C GLY A 110 1.87 -12.39 9.80
N ASN A 111 0.76 -12.45 10.54
CA ASN A 111 -0.59 -12.69 10.03
C ASN A 111 -1.50 -11.50 10.36
N TRP A 112 -1.21 -10.36 9.72
CA TRP A 112 -1.89 -9.08 9.97
C TRP A 112 -3.34 -9.03 9.48
N CYS A 113 -3.76 -9.97 8.63
CA CYS A 113 -5.10 -10.03 8.10
C CYS A 113 -5.44 -11.45 7.66
N GLY A 114 -6.65 -11.93 7.97
CA GLY A 114 -7.08 -13.27 7.55
C GLY A 114 -7.10 -13.45 6.04
N GLY A 115 -7.13 -14.72 5.58
CA GLY A 115 -6.98 -15.08 4.16
C GLY A 115 -7.96 -14.37 3.21
N ASN A 116 -9.18 -14.08 3.66
CA ASN A 116 -10.18 -13.35 2.87
C ASN A 116 -9.74 -11.92 2.54
N VAL A 117 -9.21 -11.20 3.52
CA VAL A 117 -8.74 -9.81 3.31
C VAL A 117 -7.46 -9.80 2.50
N GLN A 118 -6.59 -10.80 2.65
CA GLN A 118 -5.39 -10.93 1.81
C GLN A 118 -5.75 -11.10 0.34
N LYS A 119 -6.75 -11.95 0.02
CA LYS A 119 -7.26 -12.09 -1.35
C LYS A 119 -7.88 -10.80 -1.88
N LEU A 120 -8.67 -10.11 -1.05
CA LEU A 120 -9.23 -8.80 -1.42
C LEU A 120 -8.14 -7.78 -1.75
N LEU A 121 -7.11 -7.69 -0.91
CA LEU A 121 -5.95 -6.84 -1.18
C LEU A 121 -5.26 -7.22 -2.49
N GLN A 122 -5.12 -8.51 -2.79
CA GLN A 122 -4.56 -8.98 -4.05
C GLN A 122 -5.39 -8.53 -5.26
N ALA A 123 -6.72 -8.63 -5.19
CA ALA A 123 -7.58 -8.13 -6.26
C ALA A 123 -7.42 -6.61 -6.46
N ILE A 124 -7.39 -5.83 -5.38
CA ILE A 124 -7.20 -4.37 -5.44
C ILE A 124 -5.83 -4.01 -6.03
N TYR A 125 -4.76 -4.68 -5.60
CA TYR A 125 -3.43 -4.44 -6.16
C TYR A 125 -3.33 -4.83 -7.63
N LEU A 126 -4.05 -5.86 -8.07
CA LEU A 126 -4.12 -6.21 -9.48
C LEU A 126 -4.90 -5.17 -10.29
N ILE A 127 -6.04 -4.69 -9.80
CA ILE A 127 -6.80 -3.62 -10.44
C ILE A 127 -5.96 -2.35 -10.58
N THR A 128 -5.30 -1.91 -9.50
CA THR A 128 -4.40 -0.74 -9.56
C THR A 128 -3.27 -0.94 -10.58
N PHE A 129 -2.68 -2.13 -10.62
CA PHE A 129 -1.61 -2.45 -11.55
C PHE A 129 -2.08 -2.50 -13.02
N THR A 130 -3.23 -3.12 -13.31
CA THR A 130 -3.73 -3.28 -14.69
C THR A 130 -4.41 -2.03 -15.23
N CYS A 131 -5.14 -1.30 -14.38
CA CYS A 131 -5.86 -0.09 -14.77
C CYS A 131 -5.05 1.19 -14.53
N LEU A 132 -3.80 1.06 -14.04
CA LEU A 132 -2.90 2.18 -13.70
C LEU A 132 -3.54 3.18 -12.73
N LEU A 133 -4.37 2.68 -11.81
CA LEU A 133 -5.06 3.49 -10.81
C LEU A 133 -4.21 3.67 -9.57
N TRP A 134 -4.39 4.80 -8.90
CA TRP A 134 -3.87 4.96 -7.54
C TRP A 134 -4.66 4.06 -6.58
N ILE A 135 -4.03 3.68 -5.46
CA ILE A 135 -4.69 2.81 -4.48
C ILE A 135 -5.98 3.45 -3.93
N ASP A 136 -5.96 4.76 -3.69
CA ASP A 136 -7.13 5.52 -3.22
C ASP A 136 -8.24 5.63 -4.28
N GLU A 137 -7.90 5.51 -5.56
CA GLU A 137 -8.84 5.46 -6.67
C GLU A 137 -9.48 4.07 -6.75
N ALA A 138 -8.68 3.00 -6.68
CA ALA A 138 -9.19 1.63 -6.70
C ALA A 138 -10.06 1.29 -5.49
N LEU A 139 -9.78 1.85 -4.31
CA LEU A 139 -10.58 1.65 -3.10
C LEU A 139 -11.98 2.29 -3.17
N LYS A 140 -12.24 3.17 -4.15
CA LYS A 140 -13.57 3.77 -4.38
C LYS A 140 -14.47 2.92 -5.26
N ILE A 141 -13.91 1.92 -5.95
CA ILE A 141 -14.65 1.03 -6.84
C ILE A 141 -15.56 0.15 -5.98
N GLN A 142 -16.85 0.12 -6.32
CA GLN A 142 -17.83 -0.72 -5.66
C GLN A 142 -18.15 -1.94 -6.51
N VAL A 143 -18.80 -2.95 -5.92
CA VAL A 143 -19.15 -4.18 -6.63
C VAL A 143 -20.06 -3.91 -7.83
N HIS A 144 -20.97 -2.94 -7.74
CA HIS A 144 -21.86 -2.58 -8.84
C HIS A 144 -21.14 -1.86 -10.00
N ASP A 145 -19.91 -1.39 -9.79
CA ASP A 145 -19.07 -0.82 -10.83
C ASP A 145 -18.35 -1.90 -11.66
N ILE A 146 -18.48 -3.18 -11.26
CA ILE A 146 -17.81 -4.32 -11.87
C ILE A 146 -18.85 -5.24 -12.50
N GLU A 147 -18.75 -5.40 -13.82
CA GLU A 147 -19.59 -6.31 -14.59
C GLU A 147 -18.76 -7.49 -15.07
N PHE A 148 -19.28 -8.71 -14.88
CA PHE A 148 -18.65 -9.94 -15.36
C PHE A 148 -19.39 -10.46 -16.60
N GLY A 149 -18.64 -10.93 -17.58
CA GLY A 149 -19.22 -11.48 -18.81
C GLY A 149 -18.33 -12.53 -19.46
N ILE A 150 -18.83 -13.08 -20.56
CA ILE A 150 -18.09 -13.98 -21.45
C ILE A 150 -18.00 -13.27 -22.79
N ASP A 151 -16.80 -13.22 -23.36
CA ASP A 151 -16.61 -12.66 -24.70
C ASP A 151 -17.17 -13.63 -25.75
N ASP A 152 -18.08 -13.16 -26.58
CA ASP A 152 -18.74 -13.96 -27.63
C ASP A 152 -17.78 -14.43 -28.73
N VAL A 153 -16.64 -13.76 -28.91
CA VAL A 153 -15.66 -14.07 -29.96
C VAL A 153 -14.69 -15.17 -29.52
N ASP A 154 -14.15 -15.06 -28.31
CA ASP A 154 -13.09 -15.93 -27.81
C ASP A 154 -13.57 -16.93 -26.72
N GLY A 155 -14.81 -16.79 -26.24
CA GLY A 155 -15.36 -17.57 -25.11
C GLY A 155 -14.68 -17.29 -23.77
N THR A 156 -13.84 -16.25 -23.68
CA THR A 156 -13.06 -15.95 -22.48
C THR A 156 -13.83 -15.08 -21.49
N HIS A 157 -13.74 -15.39 -20.20
CA HIS A 157 -14.28 -14.52 -19.15
C HIS A 157 -13.57 -13.17 -19.13
N PHE A 158 -14.36 -12.11 -19.02
CA PHE A 158 -13.88 -10.75 -18.81
C PHE A 158 -14.57 -10.09 -17.62
N ALA A 159 -13.92 -9.08 -17.07
CA ALA A 159 -14.48 -8.16 -16.08
C ALA A 159 -14.36 -6.74 -16.61
N SER A 160 -15.48 -6.02 -16.70
CA SER A 160 -15.56 -4.63 -17.10
C SER A 160 -15.66 -3.77 -15.84
N ILE A 161 -14.74 -2.82 -15.67
CA ILE A 161 -14.73 -1.91 -14.52
C ILE A 161 -15.07 -0.50 -14.98
N THR A 162 -16.21 0.00 -14.53
CA THR A 162 -16.61 1.40 -14.74
C THR A 162 -16.07 2.25 -13.59
N LEU A 163 -15.35 3.34 -13.89
CA LEU A 163 -14.84 4.18 -12.81
C LEU A 163 -15.91 5.19 -12.35
N PRO A 164 -16.23 5.25 -11.05
CA PRO A 164 -17.22 6.20 -10.52
C PRO A 164 -16.66 7.63 -10.39
N PHE A 165 -15.40 7.87 -10.75
CA PHE A 165 -14.73 9.16 -10.60
C PHE A 165 -14.06 9.64 -11.90
N CYS A 166 -14.12 10.94 -12.14
CA CYS A 166 -13.61 11.57 -13.35
C CYS A 166 -12.14 11.98 -13.17
N LYS A 167 -11.24 11.42 -13.99
CA LYS A 167 -9.93 12.03 -14.25
C LYS A 167 -10.02 12.76 -15.59
N SER A 168 -10.54 13.99 -15.53
CA SER A 168 -10.40 15.04 -16.54
C SER A 168 -10.76 14.68 -17.99
N SER A 169 -11.95 14.14 -18.27
CA SER A 169 -12.52 14.25 -19.61
C SER A 169 -13.46 15.47 -19.69
N PRO A 170 -13.18 16.48 -20.53
CA PRO A 170 -14.11 17.59 -20.77
C PRO A 170 -15.36 17.17 -21.58
N PHE A 171 -15.38 15.97 -22.17
CA PHE A 171 -16.48 15.45 -22.98
C PHE A 171 -16.90 14.09 -22.40
N GLY A 172 -18.12 14.00 -21.88
CA GLY A 172 -18.53 12.99 -20.90
C GLY A 172 -18.33 11.51 -21.26
N ASN A 173 -18.28 10.71 -20.19
CA ASN A 173 -18.16 9.25 -20.07
C ASN A 173 -16.79 8.65 -20.42
N ILE A 174 -16.12 8.11 -19.38
CA ILE A 174 -14.90 7.29 -19.51
C ILE A 174 -15.35 5.87 -19.91
N PRO A 175 -14.83 5.30 -21.01
CA PRO A 175 -15.12 3.91 -21.34
C PRO A 175 -14.60 2.98 -20.24
N PRO A 176 -15.33 1.90 -19.91
CA PRO A 176 -14.91 1.01 -18.84
C PRO A 176 -13.62 0.26 -19.19
N PHE A 177 -12.87 -0.12 -18.15
CA PHE A 177 -11.68 -0.94 -18.30
C PHE A 177 -12.11 -2.39 -18.49
N VAL A 178 -11.92 -2.93 -19.69
CA VAL A 178 -12.22 -4.33 -20.00
C VAL A 178 -10.98 -5.19 -19.71
N LEU A 179 -11.06 -5.98 -18.65
CA LEU A 179 -10.02 -6.90 -18.20
C LEU A 179 -10.34 -8.32 -18.67
N ARG A 180 -9.39 -8.95 -19.38
CA ARG A 180 -9.54 -10.32 -19.87
C ARG A 180 -8.79 -11.31 -18.99
N THR A 181 -9.27 -12.55 -18.99
CA THR A 181 -8.58 -13.65 -18.32
C THR A 181 -7.24 -13.93 -18.99
N LEU A 182 -6.15 -13.83 -18.22
CA LEU A 182 -4.81 -14.17 -18.69
C LEU A 182 -4.54 -15.68 -18.64
N LEU A 183 -3.51 -16.12 -19.38
CA LEU A 183 -3.03 -17.50 -19.39
C LEU A 183 -2.70 -18.03 -17.99
N LYS A 184 -2.71 -19.36 -17.81
CA LYS A 184 -2.49 -20.00 -16.49
C LYS A 184 -1.13 -19.64 -15.88
N HIS A 185 -0.07 -19.58 -16.68
CA HIS A 185 1.28 -19.23 -16.19
C HIS A 185 1.38 -17.77 -15.70
N MET A 186 0.47 -16.89 -16.13
CA MET A 186 0.36 -15.50 -15.67
C MET A 186 -0.75 -15.32 -14.63
N ALA A 187 -1.18 -16.38 -13.94
CA ALA A 187 -2.27 -16.30 -12.95
C ALA A 187 -2.03 -15.22 -11.88
N HIS A 188 -0.77 -15.02 -11.48
CA HIS A 188 -0.36 -13.99 -10.52
C HIS A 188 -0.58 -12.54 -10.99
N LEU A 189 -0.82 -12.32 -12.28
CA LEU A 189 -1.13 -11.02 -12.88
C LEU A 189 -2.59 -10.92 -13.36
N CYS A 190 -3.41 -11.95 -13.15
CA CYS A 190 -4.75 -12.02 -13.72
C CYS A 190 -5.78 -11.38 -12.77
N PRO A 191 -6.27 -10.17 -13.05
CA PRO A 191 -7.25 -9.51 -12.19
C PRO A 191 -8.60 -10.23 -12.20
N VAL A 192 -9.01 -10.83 -13.32
CA VAL A 192 -10.29 -11.54 -13.46
C VAL A 192 -10.37 -12.75 -12.51
N ARG A 193 -9.28 -13.53 -12.40
CA ARG A 193 -9.22 -14.66 -11.45
C ARG A 193 -9.28 -14.19 -10.00
N ALA A 194 -8.50 -13.17 -9.66
CA ALA A 194 -8.50 -12.62 -8.31
C ALA A 194 -9.87 -12.03 -7.93
N LEU A 195 -10.54 -11.36 -8.87
CA LEU A 195 -11.90 -10.85 -8.69
C LEU A 195 -12.92 -11.96 -8.54
N ALA A 196 -12.84 -13.03 -9.33
CA ALA A 196 -13.71 -14.19 -9.18
C ALA A 196 -13.54 -14.81 -7.78
N ASP A 197 -12.31 -15.06 -7.35
CA ASP A 197 -12.01 -15.61 -6.02
C ASP A 197 -12.54 -14.72 -4.88
N CYS A 198 -12.48 -13.40 -5.04
CA CYS A 198 -13.04 -12.43 -4.08
C CYS A 198 -14.56 -12.33 -4.12
N TYR A 199 -15.16 -12.37 -5.31
CA TYR A 199 -16.61 -12.27 -5.47
C TYR A 199 -17.31 -13.43 -4.76
N TRP A 200 -16.78 -14.65 -4.91
CA TRP A 200 -17.28 -15.82 -4.19
C TRP A 200 -17.24 -15.65 -2.66
N ILE A 201 -16.22 -14.97 -2.12
CA ILE A 201 -16.09 -14.67 -0.68
C ILE A 201 -17.10 -13.61 -0.23
N LEU A 202 -17.43 -12.65 -1.08
CA LEU A 202 -18.37 -11.57 -0.75
C LEU A 202 -19.84 -12.03 -0.85
N THR A 203 -20.12 -13.08 -1.60
CA THR A 203 -21.47 -13.63 -1.80
C THR A 203 -21.78 -14.89 -0.97
N SER A 204 -20.79 -15.45 -0.27
CA SER A 204 -20.92 -16.61 0.64
C SER A 204 -21.15 -16.19 2.08
#